data_AF-A0A1J5FHL6-F1
#
_entry.id   AF-A0A1J5FHL6-F1
#
_cell.length_a   1.000
_cell.length_b   1.000
_cell.length_c   1.000
_cell.angle_alpha   90.00
_cell.angle_beta   90.00
_cell.angle_gamma   90.00
#
_symmetry.space_group_name_H-M   'P 1'
#
loop_
_entity.id
_entity.type
_entity.pdbx_description
1 polymer ?
#
loop_
_entity_poly.entity_id
_entity_poly.type
_entity_poly.pdbx_seq_one_letter_code
_entity_poly.pdbx_strand_id
1 'polypeptide(L)'
;MIKMEIDARPIDRFNFIKRWFVSILIIPVVIYLLANRGEYGLIDNFDLVIHEAGHFFFSFFGKFIYTLGGTLMQIMLPLLFIWYFFKNYYRTGIQLSLLFLGQNMINISVYAADAQARKLPLLGGNKVYHDWHYLLGEINLLQYDAVVGYVFVGLAVLVFAISILMPLIIRD
;
A
#
# COMPACT_ATOMS: atom_id res chain seq x y z
N MET A 1 47.12 -19.03 -28.59
CA MET A 1 45.94 -18.16 -28.70
C MET A 1 44.73 -18.97 -28.26
N ILE A 2 44.27 -18.82 -27.02
CA ILE A 2 43.13 -19.58 -26.47
C ILE A 2 41.86 -18.79 -26.82
N LYS A 3 40.99 -19.40 -27.63
CA LYS A 3 39.67 -18.84 -27.97
C LYS A 3 38.77 -19.07 -26.77
N MET A 4 38.48 -18.02 -25.99
CA MET A 4 37.38 -18.04 -25.03
C MET A 4 36.07 -18.07 -25.82
N GLU A 5 35.48 -19.26 -25.96
CA GLU A 5 34.06 -19.37 -26.32
C GLU A 5 33.25 -18.88 -25.13
N ILE A 6 32.78 -17.64 -25.21
CA ILE A 6 31.73 -17.14 -24.34
C ILE A 6 30.47 -17.89 -24.77
N ASP A 7 30.11 -18.93 -24.01
CA ASP A 7 28.83 -19.64 -24.11
C ASP A 7 27.69 -18.71 -23.68
N ALA A 8 27.36 -17.75 -24.54
CA ALA A 8 26.21 -16.89 -24.38
C ALA A 8 24.96 -17.72 -24.70
N ARG A 9 24.46 -18.47 -23.71
CA ARG A 9 23.17 -19.15 -23.82
C ARG A 9 22.12 -18.11 -24.22
N PRO A 10 21.37 -18.30 -25.31
CA PRO A 10 20.36 -17.35 -25.73
C PRO A 10 19.36 -17.15 -24.59
N ILE A 11 19.10 -15.88 -24.23
CA ILE A 11 18.04 -15.55 -23.26
C ILE A 11 16.76 -16.14 -23.82
N ASP A 12 16.24 -17.16 -23.15
CA ASP A 12 14.95 -17.73 -23.50
C ASP A 12 13.87 -16.67 -23.23
N ARG A 13 13.49 -15.97 -24.31
CA ARG A 13 12.53 -14.87 -24.28
C ARG A 13 11.20 -15.29 -23.66
N PHE A 14 10.82 -16.56 -23.79
CA PHE A 14 9.60 -17.08 -23.20
C PHE A 14 9.69 -17.11 -21.66
N ASN A 15 10.79 -17.63 -21.11
CA ASN A 15 11.04 -17.63 -19.67
C ASN A 15 11.19 -16.22 -19.10
N PHE A 16 11.77 -15.30 -19.86
CA PHE A 16 11.82 -13.89 -19.47
C PHE A 16 10.42 -13.27 -19.37
N ILE A 17 9.58 -13.38 -20.41
CA ILE A 17 8.23 -12.80 -20.41
C ILE A 17 7.39 -13.41 -19.29
N LYS A 18 7.45 -14.74 -19.11
CA LYS A 18 6.74 -15.44 -18.04
C LYS A 18 7.10 -14.91 -16.65
N ARG A 19 8.38 -14.62 -16.41
CA ARG A 19 8.87 -14.07 -15.14
C ARG A 19 8.36 -12.66 -14.85
N TRP A 20 8.21 -11.83 -15.89
CA TRP A 20 7.78 -10.43 -15.76
C TRP A 20 6.28 -10.20 -16.01
N PHE A 21 5.54 -11.24 -16.37
CA PHE A 21 4.13 -11.14 -16.75
C PHE A 21 3.29 -10.37 -15.72
N VAL A 22 3.40 -10.72 -14.43
CA VAL A 22 2.66 -10.05 -13.35
C VAL A 22 3.07 -8.58 -13.24
N SER A 23 4.38 -8.27 -13.29
CA SER A 23 4.87 -6.88 -13.26
C SER A 23 4.30 -6.04 -14.41
N ILE A 24 4.21 -6.61 -15.62
CA ILE A 24 3.63 -5.94 -16.79
C ILE A 24 2.16 -5.61 -16.56
N LEU A 25 1.39 -6.51 -15.93
CA LEU A 25 -0.01 -6.26 -15.59
C LEU A 25 -0.18 -5.23 -14.46
N ILE A 26 0.75 -5.19 -13.50
CA ILE A 26 0.68 -4.26 -12.36
C ILE A 26 0.96 -2.81 -12.79
N ILE A 27 1.84 -2.57 -13.76
CA ILE A 27 2.21 -1.21 -14.21
C ILE A 27 0.99 -0.33 -14.55
N PRO A 28 0.07 -0.71 -15.45
CA PRO A 28 -1.08 0.12 -15.76
C PRO A 28 -2.00 0.33 -14.55
N VAL A 29 -2.09 -0.64 -13.64
CA VAL A 29 -2.86 -0.50 -12.39
C VAL A 29 -2.22 0.54 -11.48
N VAL A 30 -0.90 0.50 -11.28
CA VAL A 30 -0.16 1.49 -10.49
C VAL A 30 -0.31 2.90 -11.08
N ILE A 31 -0.17 3.03 -12.40
CA ILE A 31 -0.38 4.31 -13.09
C ILE A 31 -1.81 4.82 -12.83
N TYR A 32 -2.82 3.96 -12.96
CA TYR A 32 -4.20 4.32 -12.70
C TYR A 32 -4.41 4.77 -11.25
N LEU A 33 -3.90 4.01 -10.26
CA LEU A 33 -4.05 4.35 -8.84
C LEU A 33 -3.38 5.69 -8.48
N LEU A 34 -2.21 5.98 -9.06
CA LEU A 34 -1.50 7.25 -8.83
C LEU A 34 -2.21 8.42 -9.52
N ALA A 35 -2.65 8.23 -10.77
CA ALA A 35 -3.32 9.28 -11.56
C ALA A 35 -4.71 9.64 -11.01
N ASN A 36 -5.39 8.69 -10.37
CA ASN A 36 -6.72 8.88 -9.78
C ASN A 36 -6.67 9.00 -8.26
N ARG A 37 -5.54 9.41 -7.68
CA ARG A 37 -5.46 9.66 -6.23
C ARG A 37 -6.51 10.70 -5.82
N GLY A 38 -7.39 10.31 -4.90
CA GLY A 38 -8.49 11.15 -4.41
C GLY A 38 -9.85 10.77 -4.98
N GLU A 39 -9.88 9.97 -6.05
CA GLU A 39 -11.11 9.36 -6.54
C GLU A 39 -11.43 8.11 -5.71
N TYR A 40 -12.65 8.04 -5.20
CA TYR A 40 -13.10 6.94 -4.35
C TYR A 40 -13.74 5.83 -5.19
N GLY A 41 -13.24 4.61 -5.05
CA GLY A 41 -13.67 3.44 -5.83
C GLY A 41 -14.10 2.24 -4.98
N LEU A 42 -14.33 1.11 -5.66
CA LEU A 42 -14.75 -0.13 -5.00
C LEU A 42 -13.71 -0.68 -4.03
N ILE A 43 -12.42 -0.55 -4.36
CA ILE A 43 -11.33 -1.04 -3.51
C ILE A 43 -11.22 -0.23 -2.22
N ASP A 44 -11.57 1.07 -2.24
CA ASP A 44 -11.57 1.91 -1.06
C ASP A 44 -12.65 1.52 -0.04
N ASN A 45 -13.76 0.91 -0.50
CA ASN A 45 -14.74 0.33 0.43
C ASN A 45 -14.17 -0.87 1.19
N PHE A 46 -13.31 -1.67 0.54
CA PHE A 46 -12.66 -2.79 1.20
C PHE A 46 -11.64 -2.30 2.23
N ASP A 47 -10.85 -1.28 1.86
CA ASP A 47 -9.93 -0.60 2.77
C ASP A 47 -10.65 0.00 3.98
N LEU A 48 -11.82 0.62 3.76
CA LEU A 48 -12.65 1.16 4.83
C LEU A 48 -13.11 0.06 5.80
N VAL A 49 -13.56 -1.09 5.31
CA VAL A 49 -13.92 -2.22 6.21
C VAL A 49 -12.74 -2.68 7.06
N ILE A 50 -11.54 -2.74 6.47
CA ILE A 50 -10.31 -3.09 7.19
C ILE A 50 -9.96 -2.02 8.22
N HIS A 51 -10.13 -0.74 7.87
CA HIS A 51 -9.92 0.39 8.76
C HIS A 51 -10.82 0.31 10.00
N GLU A 52 -12.12 0.12 9.80
CA GLU A 52 -13.07 0.00 10.90
C GLU A 52 -12.82 -1.23 11.78
N ALA A 53 -12.43 -2.35 11.15
CA ALA A 53 -11.98 -3.52 11.89
C ALA A 53 -10.76 -3.20 12.76
N GLY A 54 -9.84 -2.36 12.29
CA GLY A 54 -8.72 -1.86 13.07
C GLY A 54 -9.15 -1.20 14.37
N HIS A 55 -10.09 -0.25 14.34
CA HIS A 55 -10.63 0.34 15.57
C HIS A 55 -11.17 -0.72 16.55
N PHE A 56 -11.90 -1.71 16.05
CA PHE A 56 -12.39 -2.82 16.87
C PHE A 56 -11.24 -3.62 17.51
N PHE A 57 -10.24 -4.03 16.73
CA PHE A 57 -9.10 -4.80 17.23
C PHE A 57 -8.19 -4.01 18.16
N PHE A 58 -8.15 -2.68 18.05
CA PHE A 58 -7.35 -1.82 18.92
C PHE A 58 -8.16 -1.13 20.04
N SER A 59 -9.43 -1.55 20.24
CA SER A 59 -10.36 -0.96 21.22
C SER A 59 -9.94 -1.11 22.69
N PHE A 60 -9.11 -2.10 23.00
CA PHE A 60 -8.64 -2.33 24.36
C PHE A 60 -7.44 -1.45 24.75
N PHE A 61 -6.92 -0.63 23.83
CA PHE A 61 -5.87 0.33 24.11
C PHE A 61 -6.43 1.73 24.42
N GLY A 62 -5.55 2.66 24.80
CA GLY A 62 -5.91 4.07 24.97
C GLY A 62 -6.37 4.73 23.67
N LYS A 63 -7.10 5.85 23.79
CA LYS A 63 -7.74 6.55 22.67
C LYS A 63 -6.82 6.77 21.47
N PHE A 64 -5.58 7.18 21.69
CA PHE A 64 -4.59 7.37 20.63
C PHE A 64 -4.37 6.10 19.78
N ILE A 65 -4.13 4.96 20.42
CA ILE A 65 -3.88 3.69 19.71
C ILE A 65 -5.17 3.17 19.09
N TYR A 66 -6.31 3.32 19.76
CA TYR A 66 -7.61 3.00 19.18
C TYR A 66 -7.85 3.76 17.87
N THR A 67 -7.65 5.09 17.86
CA THR A 67 -7.79 5.92 16.67
C THR A 67 -6.77 5.56 15.59
N LEU A 68 -5.53 5.29 15.98
CA LEU A 68 -4.48 4.87 15.04
C LEU A 68 -4.77 3.47 14.46
N GLY A 69 -5.56 2.66 15.18
CA GLY A 69 -5.87 1.26 14.88
C GLY A 69 -6.39 1.01 13.48
N GLY A 70 -7.21 1.92 12.93
CA GLY A 70 -7.72 1.77 11.58
C GLY A 70 -6.63 1.81 10.51
N THR A 71 -5.78 2.84 10.56
CA THR A 71 -4.60 2.94 9.68
C THR A 71 -3.62 1.78 9.91
N LEU A 72 -3.43 1.36 11.17
CA LEU A 72 -2.56 0.22 11.48
C LEU A 72 -3.06 -1.06 10.83
N MET A 73 -4.35 -1.35 10.87
CA MET A 73 -4.90 -2.58 10.28
C MET A 73 -4.80 -2.56 8.75
N GLN A 74 -5.04 -1.42 8.11
CA GLN A 74 -4.83 -1.21 6.68
C GLN A 74 -3.40 -1.54 6.24
N ILE A 75 -2.41 -1.32 7.10
CA ILE A 75 -1.00 -1.64 6.83
C ILE A 75 -0.65 -3.08 7.22
N MET A 76 -1.08 -3.54 8.39
CA MET A 76 -0.71 -4.84 8.97
C MET A 76 -1.26 -6.01 8.15
N LEU A 77 -2.49 -5.91 7.63
CA LEU A 77 -3.11 -7.01 6.88
C LEU A 77 -2.36 -7.32 5.56
N PRO A 78 -2.07 -6.34 4.68
CA PRO A 78 -1.21 -6.59 3.52
C PRO A 78 0.19 -7.08 3.91
N LEU A 79 0.79 -6.54 4.99
CA LEU A 79 2.11 -7.02 5.46
C LEU A 79 2.08 -8.49 5.91
N LEU A 80 1.00 -8.96 6.52
CA LEU A 80 0.81 -10.36 6.87
C LEU A 80 0.77 -11.25 5.61
N PHE A 81 0.06 -10.82 4.57
CA PHE A 81 0.04 -11.54 3.29
C PHE A 81 1.41 -11.54 2.60
N ILE A 82 2.11 -10.40 2.60
CA ILE A 82 3.49 -10.32 2.09
C ILE A 82 4.38 -11.32 2.83
N TRP A 83 4.35 -11.32 4.16
CA TRP A 83 5.13 -12.25 4.97
C TRP A 83 4.79 -13.71 4.66
N TYR A 84 3.49 -14.05 4.59
CA TYR A 84 3.04 -15.40 4.28
C TYR A 84 3.54 -15.86 2.91
N PHE A 85 3.34 -15.08 1.85
CA PHE A 85 3.78 -15.48 0.51
C PHE A 85 5.31 -15.46 0.36
N PHE A 86 6.01 -14.57 1.07
CA PHE A 86 7.46 -14.58 1.15
C PHE A 86 7.99 -15.87 1.76
N LYS A 87 7.41 -16.35 2.87
CA LYS A 87 7.79 -17.62 3.49
C LYS A 87 7.55 -18.84 2.60
N ASN A 88 6.59 -18.76 1.69
CA ASN A 88 6.25 -19.82 0.75
C ASN A 88 6.94 -19.67 -0.62
N TYR A 89 7.88 -18.72 -0.76
CA TYR A 89 8.56 -18.42 -2.04
C TYR A 89 7.59 -18.16 -3.20
N TYR A 90 6.38 -17.68 -2.92
CA TYR A 90 5.34 -17.46 -3.92
C TYR A 90 5.38 -16.02 -4.43
N ARG A 91 6.20 -15.77 -5.47
CA ARG A 91 6.45 -14.42 -6.00
C ARG A 91 5.17 -13.65 -6.34
N THR A 92 4.26 -14.26 -7.08
CA THR A 92 3.02 -13.60 -7.51
C THR A 92 2.20 -13.11 -6.32
N GLY A 93 2.10 -13.91 -5.25
CA GLY A 93 1.40 -13.51 -4.03
C GLY A 93 2.04 -12.27 -3.39
N ILE A 94 3.37 -12.23 -3.31
CA ILE A 94 4.11 -11.07 -2.78
C ILE A 94 3.82 -9.81 -3.61
N GLN A 95 3.87 -9.92 -4.94
CA GLN A 95 3.61 -8.78 -5.84
C GLN A 95 2.20 -8.21 -5.66
N LEU A 96 1.19 -9.07 -5.59
CA LEU A 96 -0.20 -8.64 -5.41
C LEU A 96 -0.44 -8.08 -4.00
N SER A 97 0.18 -8.65 -2.97
CA SER A 97 0.08 -8.11 -1.61
C SER A 97 0.80 -6.78 -1.44
N LEU A 98 1.93 -6.56 -2.13
CA LEU A 98 2.58 -5.25 -2.19
C LEU A 98 1.75 -4.24 -2.98
N LEU A 99 1.12 -4.64 -4.09
CA LEU A 99 0.18 -3.77 -4.81
C LEU A 99 -0.96 -3.35 -3.88
N PHE A 100 -1.50 -4.28 -3.10
CA PHE A 100 -2.56 -3.99 -2.13
C PHE A 100 -2.09 -3.05 -1.00
N LEU A 101 -0.88 -3.26 -0.47
CA LEU A 101 -0.27 -2.35 0.52
C LEU A 101 -0.10 -0.93 -0.04
N GLY A 102 0.42 -0.82 -1.27
CA GLY A 102 0.61 0.48 -1.91
C GLY A 102 -0.72 1.19 -2.19
N GLN A 103 -1.76 0.45 -2.57
CA GLN A 103 -3.10 1.03 -2.74
C GLN A 103 -3.68 1.52 -1.39
N ASN A 104 -3.49 0.78 -0.30
CA ASN A 104 -3.86 1.24 1.05
C ASN A 104 -3.12 2.53 1.41
N MET A 105 -1.83 2.64 1.07
CA MET A 105 -1.06 3.88 1.29
C MET A 105 -1.60 5.05 0.47
N ILE A 106 -2.09 4.83 -0.77
CA ILE A 106 -2.77 5.88 -1.54
C ILE A 106 -4.08 6.29 -0.85
N ASN A 107 -4.90 5.35 -0.38
CA ASN A 107 -6.12 5.63 0.37
C ASN A 107 -5.84 6.45 1.65
N ILE A 108 -4.91 5.98 2.49
CA ILE A 108 -4.45 6.67 3.70
C ILE A 108 -3.90 8.06 3.38
N SER A 109 -3.19 8.23 2.25
CA SER A 109 -2.63 9.52 1.87
C SER A 109 -3.68 10.61 1.66
N VAL A 110 -4.86 10.24 1.16
CA VAL A 110 -5.99 11.16 0.94
C VAL A 110 -6.65 11.46 2.27
N TYR A 111 -6.88 10.43 3.09
CA TYR A 111 -7.49 10.57 4.41
C TYR A 111 -6.63 11.43 5.36
N ALA A 112 -5.32 11.19 5.40
CA ALA A 112 -4.40 11.97 6.22
C ALA A 112 -4.31 13.44 5.76
N ALA A 113 -4.32 13.70 4.46
CA ALA A 113 -4.26 15.06 3.91
C ALA A 113 -5.56 15.86 4.12
N ASP A 114 -6.67 15.21 4.46
CA ASP A 114 -7.94 15.87 4.77
C ASP A 114 -8.07 16.28 6.25
N ALA A 115 -7.07 15.99 7.10
CA ALA A 115 -7.20 16.12 8.55
C ALA A 115 -7.63 17.53 9.04
N GLN A 116 -7.16 18.62 8.44
CA GLN A 116 -7.64 19.97 8.78
C GLN A 116 -9.03 20.25 8.17
N ALA A 117 -9.20 19.90 6.90
CA ALA A 117 -10.37 20.24 6.11
C ALA A 117 -11.63 19.45 6.50
N ARG A 118 -11.47 18.18 6.88
CA ARG A 118 -12.50 17.22 7.29
C ARG A 118 -13.68 17.20 6.32
N LYS A 119 -13.39 17.18 5.03
CA LYS A 119 -14.37 17.20 3.94
C LYS A 119 -14.81 15.80 3.53
N LEU A 120 -13.99 14.78 3.80
CA LEU A 120 -14.31 13.40 3.45
C LEU A 120 -15.52 12.90 4.25
N PRO A 121 -16.47 12.21 3.61
CA PRO A 121 -17.58 11.59 4.32
C PRO A 121 -17.06 10.42 5.16
N LEU A 122 -17.30 10.46 6.47
CA LEU A 122 -16.90 9.39 7.39
C LEU A 122 -18.00 8.35 7.55
N LEU A 123 -17.61 7.09 7.80
CA LEU A 123 -18.54 6.06 8.20
C LEU A 123 -19.11 6.40 9.59
N GLY A 124 -20.43 6.54 9.69
CA GLY A 124 -21.09 7.05 10.90
C GLY A 124 -21.38 8.56 10.89
N GLY A 125 -20.93 9.30 9.87
CA GLY A 125 -21.26 10.70 9.62
C GLY A 125 -20.83 11.65 10.75
N ASN A 126 -21.64 12.67 11.04
CA ASN A 126 -21.31 13.72 12.02
C ASN A 126 -21.21 13.25 13.49
N LYS A 127 -21.46 11.96 13.77
CA LYS A 127 -21.34 11.37 15.11
C LYS A 127 -19.94 10.88 15.43
N VAL A 128 -19.10 10.72 14.41
CA VAL A 128 -17.71 10.29 14.56
C VAL A 128 -16.77 11.48 14.35
N TYR A 129 -15.59 11.40 14.94
CA TYR A 129 -14.52 12.37 14.71
C TYR A 129 -13.57 11.84 13.63
N HIS A 130 -12.81 12.74 13.01
CA HIS A 130 -11.85 12.39 11.97
C HIS A 130 -10.54 11.91 12.62
N ASP A 131 -10.07 10.72 12.26
CA ASP A 131 -8.94 10.07 12.98
C ASP A 131 -7.65 10.86 12.84
N TRP A 132 -7.26 11.18 11.61
CA TRP A 132 -6.04 11.95 11.36
C TRP A 132 -6.09 13.38 11.93
N HIS A 133 -7.28 13.98 12.06
CA HIS A 133 -7.44 15.24 12.77
C HIS A 133 -7.07 15.10 14.24
N TYR A 134 -7.60 14.06 14.89
CA TYR A 134 -7.28 13.76 16.28
C TYR A 134 -5.80 13.39 16.45
N LEU A 135 -5.29 12.43 15.67
CA LEU A 135 -3.92 11.93 15.78
C LEU A 135 -2.87 13.04 15.61
N LEU A 136 -3.00 13.86 14.57
CA LEU A 136 -2.07 14.95 14.33
C LEU A 136 -2.26 16.11 15.32
N GLY A 137 -3.49 16.33 15.80
CA GLY A 137 -3.79 17.30 16.85
C GLY A 137 -3.10 16.95 18.17
N GLU A 138 -3.19 15.70 18.62
CA GLU A 138 -2.58 15.23 19.88
C GLU A 138 -1.06 15.40 19.91
N ILE A 139 -0.40 15.32 18.75
CA ILE A 139 1.06 15.47 18.63
C ILE A 139 1.49 16.85 18.10
N ASN A 140 0.57 17.82 18.00
CA ASN A 140 0.81 19.19 17.53
C ASN A 140 1.40 19.29 16.10
N LEU A 141 1.02 18.37 15.21
CA LEU A 141 1.44 18.34 13.81
C LEU A 141 0.27 18.49 12.82
N LEU A 142 -0.90 18.96 13.28
CA LEU A 142 -2.11 19.08 12.45
C LEU A 142 -1.88 19.93 11.19
N GLN A 143 -1.08 20.98 11.29
CA GLN A 143 -0.69 21.85 10.18
C GLN A 143 0.13 21.17 9.07
N TYR A 144 0.63 19.95 9.32
CA TYR A 144 1.43 19.16 8.39
C TYR A 144 0.65 18.01 7.74
N ASP A 145 -0.68 17.99 7.85
CA ASP A 145 -1.55 16.96 7.28
C ASP A 145 -1.28 16.66 5.79
N ALA A 146 -1.12 17.70 4.96
CA ALA A 146 -0.76 17.55 3.55
C ALA A 146 0.61 16.88 3.38
N VAL A 147 1.60 17.22 4.22
CA VAL A 147 2.94 16.60 4.18
C VAL A 147 2.86 15.12 4.55
N VAL A 148 2.10 14.78 5.60
CA VAL A 148 1.85 13.38 5.99
C VAL A 148 1.20 12.61 4.86
N GLY A 149 0.21 13.21 4.19
CA GLY A 149 -0.38 12.65 2.97
C GLY A 149 0.66 12.34 1.90
N TYR A 150 1.52 13.30 1.55
CA TYR A 150 2.58 13.07 0.55
C TYR A 150 3.65 12.06 1.00
N VAL A 151 3.93 11.92 2.29
CA VAL A 151 4.80 10.85 2.80
C VAL A 151 4.20 9.48 2.45
N PHE A 152 2.89 9.28 2.66
CA PHE A 152 2.23 8.03 2.25
C PHE A 152 2.25 7.81 0.73
N VAL A 153 2.14 8.87 -0.09
CA VAL A 153 2.31 8.74 -1.55
C VAL A 153 3.73 8.27 -1.88
N GLY A 154 4.75 8.85 -1.26
CA GLY A 154 6.14 8.42 -1.46
C GLY A 154 6.37 6.96 -1.07
N LEU A 155 5.81 6.54 0.06
CA LEU A 155 5.85 5.14 0.49
C LEU A 155 5.11 4.20 -0.48
N ALA A 156 3.94 4.62 -0.98
CA ALA A 156 3.19 3.86 -1.98
C ALA A 156 4.00 3.65 -3.25
N VAL A 157 4.64 4.71 -3.78
CA VAL A 157 5.51 4.63 -4.96
C VAL A 157 6.67 3.67 -4.73
N LEU A 158 7.32 3.72 -3.55
CA LEU A 158 8.39 2.79 -3.21
C LEU A 158 7.89 1.34 -3.18
N VAL A 159 6.75 1.10 -2.54
CA VAL A 159 6.12 -0.24 -2.46
C VAL A 159 5.74 -0.76 -3.84
N PHE A 160 5.18 0.08 -4.71
CA PHE A 160 4.86 -0.28 -6.10
C PHE A 160 6.12 -0.61 -6.91
N ALA A 161 7.19 0.17 -6.74
CA ALA A 161 8.47 -0.13 -7.39
C ALA A 161 9.02 -1.49 -6.94
N ILE A 162 8.97 -1.80 -5.63
CA ILE A 162 9.38 -3.11 -5.11
C ILE A 162 8.49 -4.23 -5.69
N SER A 163 7.17 -4.02 -5.80
CA SER A 163 6.25 -5.00 -6.40
C SER A 163 6.61 -5.28 -7.87
N ILE A 164 6.84 -4.24 -8.67
CA ILE A 164 7.18 -4.36 -10.10
C ILE A 164 8.55 -5.04 -10.27
N LEU A 165 9.53 -4.70 -9.43
CA LEU A 165 10.89 -5.22 -9.48
C LEU A 165 11.07 -6.56 -8.76
N MET A 166 10.02 -7.09 -8.12
CA MET A 166 10.07 -8.36 -7.37
C MET A 166 10.71 -9.53 -8.15
N PRO A 167 10.51 -9.68 -9.48
CA PRO A 167 11.19 -10.72 -10.23
C PRO A 167 12.72 -10.65 -10.16
N LEU A 168 13.33 -9.49 -9.89
CA LEU A 168 14.78 -9.36 -9.69
C LEU A 168 15.26 -9.98 -8.37
N ILE A 169 14.42 -9.92 -7.33
CA ILE A 169 14.70 -10.34 -5.96
C ILE A 169 14.47 -11.85 -5.82
N ILE A 170 13.28 -12.31 -6.22
CA ILE A 170 12.91 -13.73 -6.17
C ILE A 170 12.90 -14.27 -7.60
N ARG A 171 13.96 -15.03 -7.90
CA ARG A 171 14.14 -15.72 -9.17
C ARG A 171 13.61 -17.13 -8.98
N ASP A 172 12.52 -17.46 -9.66
CA ASP A 172 12.08 -18.85 -9.78
C ASP A 172 13.08 -19.66 -10.62
#